data_AF-A0A374UNE9-F1
#
_entry.id   AF-A0A374UNE9-F1
#
_cell.length_a   1.000
_cell.length_b   1.000
_cell.length_c   1.000
_cell.angle_alpha   90.00
_cell.angle_beta   90.00
_cell.angle_gamma   90.00
#
_symmetry.space_group_name_H-M   'P 1'
#
loop_
_entity.id
_entity.type
_entity.pdbx_description
1 polymer ?
#
loop_
_entity_poly.entity_id
_entity_poly.type
_entity_poly.pdbx_seq_one_letter_code
_entity_poly.pdbx_strand_id
1 'polypeptide(L)'
;MLCNNGTEVNKKGGVLLNTVALNDFISYSKVNDSVINKFKNIIPKILISIWEKHGLGTFMNGYIKVINPDDYQSIVDSTCCTYKK
;
A
#
# COMPACT_ATOMS: atom_id res chain seq x y z
N MET A 1 30.47 -11.46 1.90
CA MET A 1 30.63 -10.66 0.65
C MET A 1 29.68 -11.23 -0.38
N LEU A 2 28.54 -10.59 -0.60
CA LEU A 2 27.76 -10.71 -1.84
C LEU A 2 27.16 -9.33 -2.13
N CYS A 3 27.15 -9.04 -3.42
CA CYS A 3 27.28 -7.73 -4.02
C CYS A 3 26.05 -6.83 -3.91
N ASN A 4 26.34 -5.53 -3.96
CA ASN A 4 25.49 -4.39 -4.29
C ASN A 4 24.30 -4.75 -5.19
N ASN A 5 23.08 -4.55 -4.69
CA ASN A 5 21.92 -4.31 -5.55
C ASN A 5 21.79 -2.80 -5.71
N GLY A 6 22.40 -2.29 -6.78
CA GLY A 6 22.24 -0.91 -7.20
C GLY A 6 20.76 -0.58 -7.40
N THR A 7 20.35 0.56 -6.85
CA THR A 7 19.03 1.14 -7.11
C THR A 7 18.95 1.53 -8.59
N GLU A 8 18.18 0.78 -9.38
CA GLU A 8 17.89 1.16 -10.75
C GLU A 8 16.84 2.29 -10.73
N VAL A 9 17.33 3.52 -10.93
CA VAL A 9 16.51 4.72 -10.97
C VAL A 9 15.87 4.78 -12.36
N ASN A 10 14.55 4.56 -12.46
CA ASN A 10 13.86 4.84 -13.71
C ASN A 10 13.90 6.36 -13.98
N LYS A 11 14.08 6.76 -15.25
CA LYS A 11 14.17 8.17 -15.68
C LYS A 11 12.84 8.94 -15.56
N LYS A 12 11.90 8.47 -14.72
CA LYS A 12 10.62 9.12 -14.42
C LYS A 12 10.33 9.08 -12.91
N GLY A 13 11.30 9.40 -12.06
CA GLY A 13 11.10 9.86 -10.68
C GLY A 13 10.18 9.02 -9.78
N GLY A 14 9.97 7.74 -10.09
CA GLY A 14 9.09 6.85 -9.35
C GLY A 14 9.91 5.71 -8.80
N VAL A 15 9.98 5.61 -7.47
CA VAL A 15 10.59 4.46 -6.79
C VAL A 15 9.99 3.19 -7.38
N LEU A 16 10.82 2.40 -8.06
CA LEU A 16 10.49 1.02 -8.41
C LEU A 16 10.35 0.27 -7.08
N LEU A 17 9.11 0.06 -6.64
CA LEU A 17 8.83 -1.00 -5.66
C LEU A 17 9.54 -2.25 -6.16
N ASN A 18 10.38 -2.82 -5.31
CA ASN A 18 10.78 -4.22 -5.44
C ASN A 18 9.52 -5.02 -5.78
N THR A 19 9.45 -5.56 -6.99
CA THR A 19 8.31 -6.31 -7.51
C THR A 19 8.22 -7.68 -6.85
N VAL A 20 9.33 -8.20 -6.33
CA VAL A 20 9.44 -9.53 -5.71
C VAL A 20 8.44 -9.70 -4.57
N ALA A 21 8.25 -8.67 -3.74
CA ALA A 21 7.33 -8.73 -2.61
C ALA A 21 5.85 -8.82 -3.01
N LEU A 22 5.47 -8.34 -4.20
CA LEU A 22 4.08 -8.33 -4.67
C LEU A 22 3.81 -9.40 -5.75
N ASN A 23 4.77 -10.29 -6.00
CA ASN A 23 4.67 -11.31 -7.06
C ASN A 23 3.49 -12.28 -6.87
N ASP A 24 3.10 -12.53 -5.62
CA ASP A 24 2.01 -13.44 -5.27
C ASP A 24 0.74 -12.69 -4.86
N PHE A 25 0.58 -11.44 -5.30
CA PHE A 25 -0.57 -10.64 -4.96
C PHE A 25 -1.86 -11.23 -5.57
N ILE A 26 -2.81 -11.56 -4.70
CA ILE A 26 -4.15 -12.03 -5.06
C ILE A 26 -5.13 -10.88 -4.82
N SER A 27 -5.61 -10.27 -5.90
CA SER A 27 -6.62 -9.21 -5.85
C SER A 27 -8.01 -9.81 -5.72
N TYR A 28 -8.86 -9.20 -4.88
CA TYR A 28 -10.28 -9.56 -4.76
C TYR A 28 -11.23 -8.42 -5.13
N SER A 29 -10.76 -7.16 -5.18
CA SER A 29 -11.59 -6.03 -5.56
C SER A 29 -10.74 -4.83 -6.01
N LYS A 30 -11.33 -3.96 -6.83
CA LYS A 30 -10.74 -2.64 -7.12
C LYS A 30 -11.07 -1.64 -6.02
N VAL A 31 -10.22 -0.63 -5.86
CA VAL A 31 -10.49 0.50 -4.96
C VAL A 31 -11.24 1.57 -5.73
N ASN A 32 -12.27 2.16 -5.11
CA ASN A 32 -13.03 3.26 -5.71
C ASN A 32 -12.17 4.54 -5.79
N ASP A 33 -12.32 5.30 -6.88
CA ASP A 33 -11.58 6.55 -7.09
C ASP A 33 -11.85 7.60 -6.00
N SER A 34 -13.04 7.58 -5.38
CA SER A 34 -13.36 8.45 -4.25
C SER A 34 -12.46 8.18 -3.05
N VAL A 35 -12.17 6.91 -2.76
CA VAL A 35 -11.26 6.48 -1.69
C VAL A 35 -9.83 6.86 -2.03
N ILE A 36 -9.37 6.59 -3.26
CA ILE A 36 -8.02 6.99 -3.72
C ILE A 36 -7.84 8.51 -3.56
N ASN A 37 -8.82 9.30 -4.01
CA ASN A 37 -8.76 10.76 -3.92
C ASN A 37 -8.78 11.27 -2.47
N LYS A 38 -9.51 10.60 -1.57
CA LYS A 38 -9.55 10.93 -0.15
C LYS A 38 -8.18 10.73 0.52
N PHE A 39 -7.47 9.65 0.19
CA PHE A 39 -6.24 9.27 0.90
C PHE A 39 -4.94 9.64 0.19
N LYS A 40 -4.95 10.02 -1.10
CA LYS A 40 -3.72 10.26 -1.89
C LYS A 40 -2.70 11.25 -1.32
N ASN A 41 -3.16 12.18 -0.48
CA ASN A 41 -2.33 13.18 0.17
C ASN A 41 -2.09 12.91 1.67
N ILE A 42 -2.69 11.84 2.20
CA ILE A 42 -2.60 11.44 3.62
C ILE A 42 -1.58 10.33 3.79
N ILE A 43 -1.57 9.36 2.86
CA ILE A 43 -0.69 8.20 2.92
C ILE A 43 0.42 8.29 1.85
N PRO A 44 1.52 7.54 2.03
CA PRO A 44 2.58 7.48 1.04
C PRO A 44 2.07 7.12 -0.36
N LYS A 45 2.56 7.84 -1.39
CA LYS A 45 2.21 7.61 -2.81
C LYS A 45 2.37 6.15 -3.24
N ILE A 46 3.29 5.43 -2.62
CA ILE A 46 3.57 4.04 -2.94
C ILE A 46 2.39 3.11 -2.64
N LEU A 47 1.65 3.37 -1.55
CA LEU A 47 0.45 2.61 -1.20
C LEU A 47 -0.70 2.92 -2.16
N ILE A 48 -0.81 4.19 -2.57
CA ILE A 48 -1.77 4.62 -3.59
C ILE A 48 -1.51 3.90 -4.92
N SER A 49 -0.25 3.80 -5.35
CA SER A 49 0.10 3.06 -6.56
C SER A 49 -0.23 1.56 -6.47
N ILE A 50 -0.18 0.97 -5.27
CA ILE A 50 -0.63 -0.42 -5.08
C ILE A 50 -2.13 -0.53 -5.28
N TRP A 51 -2.92 0.38 -4.70
CA TRP A 51 -4.38 0.41 -4.92
C TRP A 51 -4.76 0.63 -6.38
N GLU A 52 -4.11 1.56 -7.07
CA GLU A 52 -4.38 1.86 -8.48
C GLU A 52 -4.05 0.68 -9.40
N LYS A 53 -2.96 -0.05 -9.11
CA LYS A 53 -2.47 -1.15 -9.98
C LYS A 53 -3.07 -2.51 -9.63
N HIS A 54 -3.21 -2.81 -8.35
CA HIS A 54 -3.56 -4.15 -7.84
C HIS A 54 -4.90 -4.19 -7.11
N GLY A 55 -5.38 -3.06 -6.60
CA GLY A 55 -6.61 -2.98 -5.81
C GLY A 55 -6.43 -3.50 -4.39
N LEU A 56 -7.51 -4.07 -3.85
CA LEU A 56 -7.55 -4.74 -2.56
C LEU A 56 -7.23 -6.21 -2.73
N GLY A 57 -6.48 -6.78 -1.79
CA GLY A 57 -5.95 -8.12 -1.97
C GLY A 57 -5.08 -8.60 -0.82
N THR A 58 -4.40 -9.71 -1.03
CA THR A 58 -3.41 -10.25 -0.12
C THR A 58 -2.14 -10.63 -0.86
N PHE A 59 -0.99 -10.56 -0.18
CA PHE A 59 0.30 -11.01 -0.70
C PHE A 59 1.15 -11.58 0.44
N MET A 60 2.33 -12.12 0.12
CA MET A 60 3.14 -12.93 1.05
C MET A 60 2.36 -14.14 1.60
N ASN A 61 1.78 -14.93 0.70
CA ASN A 61 0.99 -16.13 0.98
C ASN A 61 -0.15 -15.87 1.97
N GLY A 62 -0.77 -14.69 1.89
CA GLY A 62 -1.89 -14.30 2.75
C GLY A 62 -1.48 -13.59 4.04
N TYR A 63 -0.19 -13.39 4.30
CA TYR A 63 0.28 -12.74 5.52
C TYR A 63 -0.09 -11.26 5.57
N ILE A 64 -0.01 -10.54 4.44
CA ILE A 64 -0.37 -9.12 4.37
C ILE A 64 -1.65 -8.95 3.55
N LYS A 65 -2.57 -8.13 4.06
CA LYS A 65 -3.81 -7.74 3.38
C LYS A 65 -3.82 -6.24 3.08
N VAL A 66 -4.10 -5.89 1.83
CA VAL A 66 -4.40 -4.54 1.38
C VAL A 66 -5.91 -4.33 1.46
N ILE A 67 -6.33 -3.38 2.29
CA ILE A 67 -7.72 -3.13 2.70
C ILE A 67 -8.15 -1.70 2.38
N ASN A 68 -9.46 -1.48 2.31
CA ASN A 68 -10.05 -0.14 2.27
C ASN A 68 -9.98 0.48 3.68
N PRO A 69 -9.28 1.61 3.90
CA PRO A 69 -9.17 2.18 5.24
C PRO A 69 -10.50 2.67 5.81
N ASP A 70 -11.44 3.07 4.95
CA ASP A 70 -12.75 3.56 5.40
C ASP A 70 -13.50 2.51 6.23
N ASP A 71 -13.31 1.22 5.92
CA ASP A 71 -13.96 0.11 6.63
C ASP A 71 -13.49 -0.03 8.09
N TYR A 72 -12.33 0.56 8.44
CA TYR A 72 -11.68 0.41 9.75
C TYR A 72 -11.45 1.74 10.47
N GLN A 73 -11.90 2.86 9.89
CA GLN A 73 -11.60 4.19 10.42
C GLN A 73 -12.11 4.37 11.85
N SER A 74 -13.27 3.80 12.21
CA SER A 74 -13.81 3.85 13.58
C SER A 74 -12.88 3.20 14.62
N ILE A 75 -12.22 2.09 14.24
CA ILE A 75 -11.27 1.38 15.10
C ILE A 75 -9.99 2.22 15.24
N VAL A 76 -9.51 2.79 14.14
CA VAL A 76 -8.33 3.68 14.15
C VAL A 76 -8.61 4.91 15.01
N ASP A 77 -9.77 5.53 14.86
CA ASP A 77 -10.14 6.75 15.58
C ASP A 77 -10.26 6.48 17.08
N SER A 78 -10.87 5.36 17.48
CA SER A 78 -11.03 5.00 18.90
C SER A 78 -9.73 4.61 19.61
N THR A 79 -8.73 4.12 18.88
CA THR A 79 -7.45 3.64 19.45
C THR A 79 -6.32 4.67 19.35
N CYS A 80 -6.30 5.50 18.31
CA CYS A 80 -5.25 6.48 18.08
C CYS A 80 -5.29 7.63 19.10
N CYS A 81 -6.48 8.09 19.50
CA CYS A 81 -6.62 9.19 20.46
C CYS A 81 -6.42 8.78 21.93
N THR A 82 -6.22 7.50 22.23
CA THR A 82 -5.92 7.00 23.59
C THR A 82 -4.42 6.99 23.94
N TYR A 83 -3.53 7.30 22.97
CA TYR A 83 -2.08 7.40 23.16
C TYR A 83 -1.58 8.86 23.32
N LYS A 84 -2.36 9.68 24.01
CA LYS A 84 -1.87 10.91 24.66
C LYS A 84 -1.82 10.65 26.17
N LYS A 85 -0.67 10.19 26.67
CA LYS A 85 -0.31 10.27 28.09
C LYS A 85 0.99 11.04 28.21
#